data_AF-A0ABD0UYX5-F1
#
_entry.id   AF-A0ABD0UYX5-F1
#
_cell.length_a   1.000
_cell.length_b   1.000
_cell.length_c   1.000
_cell.angle_alpha   90.00
_cell.angle_beta   90.00
_cell.angle_gamma   90.00
#
_symmetry.space_group_name_H-M   'P 1'
#
loop_
_entity.id
_entity.type
_entity.pdbx_description
1 polymer ?
#
loop_
_entity_poly.entity_id
_entity_poly.type
_entity_poly.pdbx_seq_one_letter_code
_entity_poly.pdbx_strand_id
1 'polypeptide(L)'
;MTICISRRQFTLATLTLPCPLVRTPQAERIPPPPPSLATESPPAAGPLSHTGYRDVLSIAICPLSDLPMISLKDIVPAATNTINTQFIVLDKGNIGQDGKETTCLALVADETAAVHFQLWGDECHFFEPGDIIRLSNGIFSYHKSNLVLRAGKKGKADKVGEFNMLFVETPNMSEIKWANDPTNPRKFVKEEEVSSHSRIFLPLP
;
A
#
# COMPACT_ATOMS: atom_id res chain seq x y z
N MET A 1 -6.64 12.98 -14.67
CA MET A 1 -6.22 11.91 -13.73
C MET A 1 -7.43 11.60 -12.88
N THR A 2 -8.19 10.57 -13.24
CA THR A 2 -9.36 10.14 -12.47
C THR A 2 -8.84 9.23 -11.37
N ILE A 3 -8.87 9.71 -10.13
CA ILE A 3 -8.52 8.91 -8.97
C ILE A 3 -9.77 8.11 -8.61
N CYS A 4 -9.71 6.79 -8.78
CA CYS A 4 -10.83 5.89 -8.48
C CYS A 4 -10.72 5.43 -7.02
N ILE A 5 -11.87 5.33 -6.34
CA ILE A 5 -11.96 4.84 -4.95
C ILE A 5 -12.57 3.42 -4.91
N SER A 6 -13.24 2.97 -5.98
CA SER A 6 -13.72 1.59 -6.08
C SER A 6 -14.21 1.24 -7.49
N ARG A 7 -13.79 0.10 -8.05
CA ARG A 7 -14.39 -0.47 -9.28
C ARG A 7 -15.86 -0.90 -9.08
N ARG A 8 -16.31 -1.15 -7.84
CA ARG A 8 -17.68 -1.62 -7.55
C ARG A 8 -18.72 -0.52 -7.39
N GLN A 9 -18.33 0.75 -7.28
CA GLN A 9 -19.29 1.86 -7.11
C GLN A 9 -19.71 2.54 -8.43
N PHE A 10 -19.13 2.16 -9.57
CA PHE A 10 -19.45 2.79 -10.86
C PHE A 10 -20.58 2.12 -11.65
N THR A 11 -21.26 1.11 -11.11
CA THR A 11 -22.50 0.60 -11.71
C THR A 11 -23.66 1.56 -11.41
N LEU A 12 -23.91 2.48 -12.34
CA LEU A 12 -25.08 3.36 -12.46
C LEU A 12 -25.38 4.29 -11.25
N ALA A 13 -24.83 5.51 -11.31
CA ALA A 13 -25.45 6.65 -10.63
C ALA A 13 -25.25 7.94 -11.44
N THR A 14 -25.92 8.03 -12.59
CA THR A 14 -26.32 9.33 -13.13
C THR A 14 -27.45 9.86 -12.25
N LEU A 15 -27.13 10.31 -11.03
CA LEU A 15 -28.04 11.06 -10.20
C LEU A 15 -27.49 12.48 -10.09
N THR A 16 -28.01 13.35 -10.96
CA THR A 16 -28.13 14.76 -10.65
C THR A 16 -28.90 14.88 -9.33
N LEU A 17 -28.20 15.12 -8.23
CA LEU A 17 -28.81 15.65 -7.02
C LEU A 17 -28.05 16.91 -6.57
N PRO A 18 -28.79 17.98 -6.24
CA PRO A 18 -28.21 19.26 -5.86
C PRO A 18 -27.54 19.18 -4.50
N CYS A 19 -26.44 19.93 -4.35
CA CYS A 19 -25.72 20.12 -3.11
C CYS A 19 -26.67 20.50 -1.96
N PRO A 20 -26.71 19.74 -0.85
CA PRO A 20 -27.23 20.26 0.40
C PRO A 20 -26.18 21.17 1.02
N LEU A 21 -26.52 22.45 1.17
CA LEU A 21 -25.84 23.40 2.04
C LEU A 21 -25.67 22.78 3.44
N VAL A 22 -24.44 22.37 3.77
CA VAL A 22 -24.09 21.96 5.14
C VAL A 22 -23.98 23.23 5.98
N ARG A 23 -24.92 23.36 6.92
CA ARG A 23 -24.91 24.36 8.00
C ARG A 23 -23.64 24.20 8.83
N THR A 24 -23.02 25.32 9.13
CA THR A 24 -21.99 25.46 10.17
C THR A 24 -22.52 24.99 11.53
N PRO A 25 -21.77 24.18 12.29
CA PRO A 25 -22.13 23.87 13.67
C PRO A 25 -21.90 25.10 14.55
N GLN A 26 -22.92 25.43 15.34
CA GLN A 26 -22.88 26.44 16.40
C GLN A 26 -21.87 26.01 17.48
N ALA A 27 -21.05 26.96 17.92
CA ALA A 27 -20.09 26.78 19.00
C ALA A 27 -20.82 26.55 20.33
N GLU A 28 -20.66 25.36 20.90
CA GLU A 28 -21.11 25.06 22.25
C GLU A 28 -20.14 25.67 23.27
N ARG A 29 -20.67 26.49 24.19
CA ARG A 29 -19.90 27.19 25.21
C ARG A 29 -19.46 26.23 26.31
N ILE A 30 -18.15 26.09 26.49
CA ILE A 30 -17.52 25.38 27.61
C ILE A 30 -17.73 26.19 28.91
N PRO A 31 -18.21 25.59 30.02
CA PRO A 31 -18.31 26.27 31.31
C PRO A 31 -16.94 26.44 31.99
N PRO A 32 -16.74 27.51 32.79
CA PRO A 32 -15.47 27.77 33.45
C PRO A 32 -15.19 26.79 34.61
N PRO A 33 -13.90 26.50 34.90
CA PRO A 33 -13.52 25.66 36.03
C PRO A 33 -13.72 26.37 37.39
N PRO A 34 -13.96 25.61 38.47
CA PRO A 34 -14.11 26.15 39.82
C PRO A 34 -12.76 26.63 40.42
N PRO A 35 -12.80 27.53 41.42
CA PRO A 35 -11.63 28.19 41.98
C PRO A 35 -10.78 27.28 42.87
N SER A 36 -9.46 27.54 42.87
CA SER A 36 -8.45 26.83 43.64
C SER A 36 -8.53 27.12 45.14
N LEU A 37 -8.37 26.09 45.97
CA LEU A 37 -8.03 26.23 47.38
C LEU A 37 -6.52 26.15 47.55
N ALA A 38 -5.96 27.19 48.14
CA ALA A 38 -4.58 27.28 48.59
C ALA A 38 -4.36 26.44 49.85
N THR A 39 -3.23 25.74 49.97
CA THR A 39 -2.64 25.39 51.28
C THR A 39 -1.12 25.17 51.13
N GLU A 40 -0.37 26.08 51.75
CA GLU A 40 0.90 25.98 52.49
C GLU A 40 2.14 25.23 51.93
N SER A 41 3.24 25.99 51.81
CA SER A 41 4.64 25.56 52.06
C SER A 41 4.92 25.63 53.58
N PRO A 42 6.01 25.12 54.21
CA PRO A 42 7.37 24.74 53.73
C PRO A 42 7.93 23.47 54.47
N PRO A 43 9.24 23.21 54.75
CA PRO A 43 10.52 23.79 54.30
C PRO A 43 11.57 22.75 53.80
N ALA A 44 12.74 23.29 53.41
CA ALA A 44 13.90 22.61 52.85
C ALA A 44 14.65 21.68 53.82
N ALA A 45 15.21 20.57 53.31
CA ALA A 45 16.29 19.82 53.94
C ALA A 45 17.13 19.00 52.93
N GLY A 46 18.42 19.35 52.83
CA GLY A 46 19.56 18.42 52.73
C GLY A 46 19.87 17.68 51.41
N PRO A 47 21.15 17.59 50.98
CA PRO A 47 21.57 16.69 49.92
C PRO A 47 21.87 15.30 50.50
N LEU A 48 21.33 14.24 49.90
CA LEU A 48 21.72 12.87 50.21
C LEU A 48 22.11 12.13 48.92
N SER A 49 23.35 11.67 48.97
CA SER A 49 24.03 10.81 48.02
C SER A 49 23.47 9.37 48.01
N HIS A 50 23.90 8.64 46.99
CA HIS A 50 23.98 7.17 46.89
C HIS A 50 22.79 6.39 46.33
N THR A 51 23.06 5.83 45.15
CA THR A 51 22.75 4.46 44.70
C THR A 51 21.28 4.05 44.66
N GLY A 52 20.71 4.05 43.47
CA GLY A 52 19.45 3.38 43.22
C GLY A 52 19.13 3.29 41.74
N TYR A 53 19.00 2.06 41.27
CA TYR A 53 18.15 1.66 40.16
C TYR A 53 18.56 2.13 38.76
N ARG A 54 19.37 1.29 38.09
CA ARG A 54 19.43 1.27 36.64
C ARG A 54 18.06 0.83 36.12
N ASP A 55 17.35 1.79 35.54
CA ASP A 55 16.09 1.59 34.85
C ASP A 55 16.14 0.39 33.90
N VAL A 56 15.22 -0.52 34.14
CA VAL A 56 14.83 -1.59 33.24
C VAL A 56 14.02 -0.94 32.13
N LEU A 57 14.72 -0.36 31.15
CA LEU A 57 14.11 0.05 29.89
C LEU A 57 14.89 -0.56 28.73
N SER A 58 15.02 -1.88 28.75
CA SER A 58 15.31 -2.63 27.53
C SER A 58 14.00 -2.77 26.76
N ILE A 59 13.55 -1.67 26.17
CA ILE A 59 12.58 -1.72 25.08
C ILE A 59 13.26 -2.56 24.00
N ALA A 60 12.70 -3.73 23.75
CA ALA A 60 12.94 -4.47 22.52
C ALA A 60 12.47 -3.58 21.36
N ILE A 61 13.35 -2.68 20.90
CA ILE A 61 13.17 -2.00 19.63
C ILE A 61 13.49 -3.09 18.60
N CYS A 62 12.47 -3.81 18.13
CA CYS A 62 12.57 -4.55 16.88
C CYS A 62 12.76 -3.50 15.76
N PRO A 63 13.93 -3.39 15.11
CA PRO A 63 14.18 -2.33 14.14
C PRO A 63 13.60 -2.68 12.75
N LEU A 64 12.49 -3.43 12.69
CA LEU A 64 11.93 -3.96 11.44
C LEU A 64 10.74 -3.14 10.91
N SER A 65 10.46 -1.96 11.48
CA SER A 65 9.17 -1.28 11.25
C SER A 65 9.07 -0.52 9.94
N ASP A 66 10.14 0.08 9.40
CA ASP A 66 9.96 1.06 8.30
C ASP A 66 11.06 0.93 7.25
N LEU A 67 11.12 -0.22 6.58
CA LEU A 67 11.74 -0.21 5.24
C LEU A 67 10.88 0.71 4.35
N PRO A 68 11.49 1.62 3.57
CA PRO A 68 10.75 2.58 2.78
C PRO A 68 9.82 1.85 1.81
N MET A 69 8.53 2.19 1.86
CA MET A 69 7.56 1.72 0.87
C MET A 69 7.80 2.47 -0.44
N ILE A 70 7.86 1.71 -1.53
CA ILE A 70 8.07 2.22 -2.88
C ILE A 70 6.71 2.28 -3.59
N SER A 71 6.43 3.39 -4.26
CA SER A 71 5.25 3.55 -5.12
C SER A 71 5.36 2.66 -6.36
N LEU A 72 4.23 2.17 -6.86
CA LEU A 72 4.23 1.26 -8.01
C LEU A 72 4.86 1.88 -9.25
N LYS A 73 4.70 3.19 -9.51
CA LYS A 73 5.35 3.85 -10.65
C LYS A 73 6.88 3.79 -10.63
N ASP A 74 7.48 3.62 -9.46
CA ASP A 74 8.93 3.70 -9.25
C ASP A 74 9.60 2.30 -9.22
N ILE A 75 8.81 1.23 -9.37
CA ILE A 75 9.35 -0.12 -9.49
C ILE A 75 10.02 -0.31 -10.85
N VAL A 76 11.12 -1.05 -10.84
CA VAL A 76 11.88 -1.41 -12.05
C VAL A 76 12.09 -2.92 -12.10
N PRO A 77 12.08 -3.54 -13.29
CA PRO A 77 12.34 -4.96 -13.41
C PRO A 77 13.72 -5.30 -12.87
N ALA A 78 13.76 -6.14 -11.85
CA ALA A 78 15.00 -6.61 -11.25
C ALA A 78 14.72 -7.90 -10.47
N ALA A 79 15.43 -8.97 -10.81
CA ALA A 79 15.28 -10.26 -10.13
C ALA A 79 15.78 -10.24 -8.66
N THR A 80 16.63 -9.26 -8.32
CA THR A 80 17.30 -9.17 -7.02
C THR A 80 16.83 -8.01 -6.16
N ASN A 81 16.03 -7.08 -6.71
CA ASN A 81 15.58 -5.94 -5.93
C ASN A 81 14.45 -6.37 -4.99
N THR A 82 14.51 -5.85 -3.77
CA THR A 82 13.53 -6.11 -2.71
C THR A 82 12.53 -4.97 -2.70
N ILE A 83 11.30 -5.24 -3.11
CA ILE A 83 10.24 -4.23 -3.20
C ILE A 83 9.34 -4.37 -1.99
N ASN A 84 9.21 -3.29 -1.22
CA ASN A 84 8.18 -3.15 -0.20
C ASN A 84 7.17 -2.14 -0.72
N THR A 85 5.90 -2.51 -0.81
CA THR A 85 4.86 -1.65 -1.39
C THR A 85 3.49 -2.01 -0.84
N GLN A 86 2.51 -1.15 -1.05
CA GLN A 86 1.12 -1.37 -0.68
C GLN A 86 0.22 -1.00 -1.85
N PHE A 87 -0.79 -1.81 -2.11
CA PHE A 87 -1.70 -1.61 -3.23
C PHE A 87 -3.08 -2.20 -2.93
N ILE A 88 -4.08 -1.73 -3.67
CA ILE A 88 -5.42 -2.30 -3.68
C ILE A 88 -5.58 -3.30 -4.83
N VAL A 89 -6.27 -4.41 -4.58
CA VAL A 89 -6.65 -5.39 -5.60
C VAL A 89 -7.85 -4.85 -6.38
N LEU A 90 -7.68 -4.64 -7.69
CA LEU A 90 -8.74 -4.14 -8.56
C LEU A 90 -9.55 -5.26 -9.20
N ASP A 91 -8.86 -6.31 -9.65
CA ASP A 91 -9.46 -7.43 -10.35
C ASP A 91 -8.59 -8.69 -10.18
N LYS A 92 -9.20 -9.87 -10.32
CA LYS A 92 -8.54 -11.17 -10.15
C LYS A 92 -8.93 -12.10 -11.29
N GLY A 93 -7.92 -12.64 -11.95
CA GLY A 93 -8.07 -13.59 -13.05
C GLY A 93 -8.39 -14.99 -12.56
N ASN A 94 -8.63 -15.89 -13.52
CA ASN A 94 -8.90 -17.29 -13.22
C ASN A 94 -7.71 -17.97 -12.54
N ILE A 95 -8.03 -18.93 -11.67
CA ILE A 95 -7.04 -19.78 -11.04
C ILE A 95 -6.53 -20.79 -12.08
N GLY A 96 -5.21 -20.79 -12.28
CA GLY A 96 -4.47 -21.71 -13.13
C GLY A 96 -3.45 -22.51 -12.33
N GLN A 97 -2.57 -23.20 -13.06
CA GLN A 97 -1.50 -24.01 -12.48
C GLN A 97 -0.16 -23.65 -13.11
N ASP A 98 0.86 -23.56 -12.26
CA ASP A 98 2.26 -23.53 -12.64
C ASP A 98 2.99 -24.74 -12.07
N GLY A 99 3.12 -25.78 -12.89
CA GLY A 99 3.64 -27.07 -12.45
C GLY A 99 2.70 -27.68 -11.41
N LYS A 100 3.13 -27.72 -10.14
CA LYS A 100 2.33 -28.24 -9.03
C LYS A 100 1.65 -27.14 -8.21
N GLU A 101 2.00 -25.89 -8.44
CA GLU A 101 1.51 -24.76 -7.65
C GLU A 101 0.31 -24.11 -8.33
N THR A 102 -0.73 -23.85 -7.54
CA THR A 102 -1.88 -23.06 -7.96
C THR A 102 -1.46 -21.61 -8.11
N THR A 103 -1.88 -20.94 -9.19
CA THR A 103 -1.51 -19.56 -9.47
C THR A 103 -2.69 -18.76 -9.98
N CYS A 104 -2.73 -17.47 -9.72
CA CYS A 104 -3.72 -16.56 -10.30
C CYS A 104 -3.13 -15.17 -10.42
N LEU A 105 -3.46 -14.50 -11.51
CA LEU A 105 -2.99 -13.15 -11.78
C LEU A 105 -4.03 -12.15 -11.26
N ALA A 106 -3.59 -11.07 -10.64
CA ALA A 106 -4.46 -9.97 -10.22
C ALA A 106 -3.99 -8.66 -10.84
N LEU A 107 -4.94 -7.76 -11.12
CA LEU A 107 -4.63 -6.35 -11.35
C LEU A 107 -4.63 -5.65 -10.00
N VAL A 108 -3.51 -5.02 -9.64
CA VAL A 108 -3.39 -4.25 -8.41
C VAL A 108 -2.91 -2.84 -8.72
N ALA A 109 -3.23 -1.87 -7.87
CA ALA A 109 -2.89 -0.48 -8.10
C ALA A 109 -2.67 0.33 -6.82
N ASP A 110 -1.97 1.44 -6.97
CA ASP A 110 -1.86 2.53 -5.99
C ASP A 110 -2.18 3.85 -6.70
N GLU A 111 -2.07 4.98 -5.99
CA GLU A 111 -2.34 6.31 -6.53
C GLU A 111 -1.40 6.73 -7.68
N THR A 112 -0.38 5.93 -7.98
CA THR A 112 0.70 6.25 -8.92
C THR A 112 0.71 5.38 -10.17
N ALA A 113 0.34 4.10 -10.07
CA ALA A 113 0.32 3.15 -11.19
C ALA A 113 -0.48 1.88 -10.84
N ALA A 114 -0.69 1.04 -11.85
CA ALA A 114 -1.12 -0.35 -11.71
C ALA A 114 -0.01 -1.33 -12.09
N VAL A 115 -0.13 -2.58 -11.67
CA VAL A 115 0.78 -3.67 -12.03
C VAL A 115 0.05 -5.01 -11.98
N HIS A 116 0.50 -6.00 -12.74
CA HIS A 116 0.06 -7.38 -12.57
C HIS A 116 0.76 -8.02 -11.38
N PHE A 117 -0.02 -8.56 -10.46
CA PHE A 117 0.46 -9.26 -9.27
C PHE A 117 0.16 -10.76 -9.37
N GLN A 118 1.19 -11.59 -9.23
CA GLN A 118 1.09 -13.04 -9.29
C GLN A 118 0.96 -13.62 -7.87
N LEU A 119 -0.22 -14.16 -7.58
CA LEU A 119 -0.55 -14.86 -6.33
C LEU A 119 -0.25 -16.36 -6.46
N TRP A 120 0.03 -17.02 -5.33
CA TRP A 120 0.40 -18.44 -5.25
C TRP A 120 -0.42 -19.20 -4.22
N GLY A 121 -0.78 -20.45 -4.55
CA GLY A 121 -1.44 -21.37 -3.63
C GLY A 121 -2.73 -20.80 -3.07
N ASP A 122 -2.84 -20.82 -1.74
CA ASP A 122 -4.03 -20.38 -1.01
C ASP A 122 -4.28 -18.87 -1.12
N GLU A 123 -3.26 -18.07 -1.46
CA GLU A 123 -3.41 -16.62 -1.68
C GLU A 123 -4.46 -16.32 -2.77
N CYS A 124 -4.61 -17.23 -3.74
CA CYS A 124 -5.60 -17.10 -4.80
C CYS A 124 -7.05 -17.14 -4.32
N HIS A 125 -7.30 -17.84 -3.21
CA HIS A 125 -8.61 -17.91 -2.59
C HIS A 125 -8.76 -16.92 -1.44
N PHE A 126 -7.64 -16.47 -0.86
CA PHE A 126 -7.65 -15.57 0.29
C PHE A 126 -7.89 -14.11 -0.10
N PHE A 127 -7.23 -13.63 -1.16
CA PHE A 127 -7.35 -12.22 -1.58
C PHE A 127 -8.48 -12.00 -2.56
N GLU A 128 -9.25 -10.94 -2.34
CA GLU A 128 -10.39 -10.56 -3.16
C GLU A 128 -10.27 -9.12 -3.69
N PRO A 129 -10.91 -8.80 -4.84
CA PRO A 129 -10.98 -7.42 -5.31
C PRO A 129 -11.56 -6.47 -4.25
N GLY A 130 -10.83 -5.40 -3.96
CA GLY A 130 -11.09 -4.45 -2.88
C GLY A 130 -10.12 -4.56 -1.71
N ASP A 131 -9.39 -5.68 -1.57
CA ASP A 131 -8.41 -5.85 -0.50
C ASP A 131 -7.20 -4.92 -0.67
N ILE A 132 -6.71 -4.38 0.44
CA ILE A 132 -5.44 -3.65 0.49
C ILE A 132 -4.37 -4.60 0.99
N ILE A 133 -3.36 -4.82 0.16
CA ILE A 133 -2.28 -5.76 0.42
C ILE A 133 -1.00 -4.96 0.67
N ARG A 134 -0.31 -5.30 1.76
CA ARG A 134 1.08 -4.89 1.99
C ARG A 134 2.02 -6.01 1.56
N LEU A 135 2.79 -5.75 0.51
CA LEU A 135 3.82 -6.65 0.02
C LEU A 135 5.16 -6.30 0.67
N SER A 136 5.76 -7.28 1.35
CA SER A 136 7.13 -7.19 1.87
C SER A 136 8.05 -8.10 1.10
N ASN A 137 9.29 -7.65 0.82
CA ASN A 137 10.30 -8.35 0.04
C ASN A 137 9.77 -8.97 -1.27
N GLY A 138 8.99 -8.18 -2.01
CA GLY A 138 8.51 -8.50 -3.34
C GLY A 138 9.60 -8.44 -4.41
N ILE A 139 9.32 -9.05 -5.55
CA ILE A 139 10.18 -9.05 -6.73
C ILE A 139 9.32 -8.68 -7.94
N PHE A 140 9.80 -7.74 -8.77
CA PHE A 140 9.19 -7.38 -10.04
C PHE A 140 10.08 -7.90 -11.17
N SER A 141 9.62 -8.92 -11.88
CA SER A 141 10.45 -9.65 -12.85
C SER A 141 9.61 -10.42 -13.87
N TYR A 142 10.24 -10.83 -14.97
CA TYR A 142 9.57 -11.66 -15.97
C TYR A 142 9.28 -13.07 -15.45
N HIS A 143 8.05 -13.52 -15.68
CA HIS A 143 7.55 -14.86 -15.41
C HIS A 143 6.79 -15.37 -16.65
N LYS A 144 7.31 -16.41 -17.31
CA LYS A 144 6.74 -16.99 -18.54
C LYS A 144 6.31 -15.94 -19.57
N SER A 145 7.18 -14.97 -19.85
CA SER A 145 6.98 -13.79 -20.74
C SER A 145 6.16 -12.62 -20.19
N ASN A 146 5.48 -12.75 -19.04
CA ASN A 146 4.75 -11.65 -18.41
C ASN A 146 5.61 -10.98 -17.35
N LEU A 147 5.67 -9.65 -17.37
CA LEU A 147 6.35 -8.91 -16.32
C LEU A 147 5.40 -8.75 -15.12
N VAL A 148 5.71 -9.39 -13.99
CA VAL A 148 4.79 -9.47 -12.85
C VAL A 148 5.48 -9.12 -11.53
N LEU A 149 4.70 -8.52 -10.62
CA LEU A 149 5.07 -8.36 -9.23
C LEU A 149 4.65 -9.63 -8.46
N ARG A 150 5.48 -10.10 -7.53
CA ARG A 150 5.20 -11.29 -6.71
C ARG A 150 5.94 -11.24 -5.39
N ALA A 151 5.50 -12.04 -4.42
CA ALA A 151 6.30 -12.28 -3.22
C ALA A 151 7.65 -12.94 -3.58
N GLY A 152 8.74 -12.42 -3.04
CA GLY A 152 10.06 -13.05 -3.14
C GLY A 152 10.18 -14.26 -2.22
N LYS A 153 11.33 -14.95 -2.24
CA LYS A 153 11.57 -16.15 -1.41
C LYS A 153 11.38 -15.92 0.11
N LYS A 154 11.68 -14.71 0.59
CA LYS A 154 11.44 -14.26 1.97
C LYS A 154 10.35 -13.18 2.03
N GLY A 155 9.59 -13.04 0.96
CA GLY A 155 8.52 -12.08 0.85
C GLY A 155 7.20 -12.65 1.32
N LYS A 156 6.27 -11.74 1.60
CA LYS A 156 4.91 -12.06 2.02
C LYS A 156 3.96 -10.97 1.58
N ALA A 157 2.73 -11.37 1.30
CA ALA A 157 1.61 -10.49 1.08
C ALA A 157 0.67 -10.58 2.29
N ASP A 158 0.46 -9.47 2.99
CA ASP A 158 -0.47 -9.40 4.12
C ASP A 158 -1.67 -8.54 3.74
N LYS A 159 -2.91 -9.00 3.97
CA LYS A 159 -4.09 -8.13 3.92
C LYS A 159 -4.00 -7.15 5.10
N VAL A 160 -3.98 -5.86 4.83
CA VAL A 160 -3.87 -4.79 5.83
C VAL A 160 -5.08 -3.86 5.88
N GLY A 161 -6.01 -4.00 4.93
CA GLY A 161 -7.23 -3.22 4.88
C GLY A 161 -8.10 -3.61 3.69
N GLU A 162 -9.10 -2.79 3.41
CA GLU A 162 -10.03 -2.96 2.29
C GLU A 162 -10.66 -1.62 1.88
N PHE A 163 -11.00 -1.49 0.59
CA PHE A 163 -11.74 -0.42 -0.10
C PHE A 163 -11.14 1.00 -0.09
N ASN A 164 -10.64 1.49 1.04
CA ASN A 164 -10.29 2.90 1.22
C ASN A 164 -8.85 3.22 0.80
N MET A 165 -8.49 2.95 -0.46
CA MET A 165 -7.20 3.30 -1.03
C MET A 165 -7.37 3.98 -2.39
N LEU A 166 -6.73 5.14 -2.58
CA LEU A 166 -6.71 5.84 -3.86
C LEU A 166 -5.90 5.04 -4.87
N PHE A 167 -6.39 4.97 -6.11
CA PHE A 167 -5.65 4.31 -7.18
C PHE A 167 -5.82 4.94 -8.56
N VAL A 168 -4.85 4.64 -9.44
CA VAL A 168 -4.91 4.85 -10.88
C VAL A 168 -4.60 3.56 -11.62
N GLU A 169 -5.28 3.31 -12.74
CA GLU A 169 -5.04 2.10 -13.56
C GLU A 169 -3.91 2.27 -14.59
N THR A 170 -3.47 3.51 -14.79
CA THR A 170 -2.49 3.89 -15.81
C THR A 170 -1.41 4.78 -15.19
N PRO A 171 -0.12 4.52 -15.43
CA PRO A 171 0.46 3.38 -16.18
C PRO A 171 0.14 2.02 -15.61
N ASN A 172 0.12 0.98 -16.45
CA ASN A 172 0.32 -0.39 -16.01
C ASN A 172 1.79 -0.80 -16.19
N MET A 173 2.51 -0.98 -15.08
CA MET A 173 3.94 -1.28 -15.04
C MET A 173 4.31 -2.60 -15.73
N SER A 174 3.38 -3.57 -15.73
CA SER A 174 3.53 -4.87 -16.40
C SER A 174 3.42 -4.78 -17.92
N GLU A 175 2.85 -3.68 -18.43
CA GLU A 175 2.64 -3.43 -19.86
C GLU A 175 3.53 -2.28 -20.38
N ILE A 176 4.58 -1.92 -19.63
CA ILE A 176 5.61 -0.99 -20.07
C ILE A 176 6.69 -1.74 -20.86
N LYS A 177 7.18 -1.13 -21.95
CA LYS A 177 8.44 -1.55 -22.58
C LYS A 177 9.62 -1.03 -21.76
N TRP A 178 10.44 -1.97 -21.31
CA TRP A 178 11.66 -1.69 -20.56
C TRP A 178 12.87 -1.92 -21.47
N ALA A 179 13.65 -0.87 -21.69
CA ALA A 179 14.91 -0.94 -22.43
C ALA A 179 16.08 -0.87 -21.45
N ASN A 180 17.21 -1.49 -21.81
CA ASN A 180 18.45 -1.27 -21.07
C ASN A 180 18.95 0.16 -21.34
N ASP A 181 19.39 0.86 -20.30
CA ASP A 181 20.03 2.16 -20.45
C ASP A 181 21.30 1.99 -21.31
N PRO A 182 21.45 2.71 -22.43
CA PRO A 182 22.63 2.62 -23.29
C PRO A 182 23.92 3.00 -22.54
N THR A 183 23.81 3.76 -21.45
CA THR A 183 24.92 4.21 -20.62
C THR A 183 25.22 3.23 -19.48
N ASN A 184 24.22 2.45 -19.05
CA ASN A 184 24.36 1.49 -17.95
C ASN A 184 23.48 0.24 -18.19
N PRO A 185 24.05 -0.84 -18.74
CA PRO A 185 23.29 -2.05 -19.09
C PRO A 185 22.59 -2.73 -17.91
N ARG A 186 22.92 -2.36 -16.66
CA ARG A 186 22.27 -2.90 -15.45
C ARG A 186 21.04 -2.10 -15.02
N LYS A 187 20.74 -1.00 -15.70
CA LYS A 187 19.60 -0.12 -15.39
C LYS A 187 18.58 -0.23 -16.52
N PHE A 188 17.32 -0.42 -16.15
CA PHE A 188 16.21 -0.36 -17.10
C PHE A 188 15.62 1.06 -17.13
N VAL A 189 15.25 1.53 -18.32
CA VAL A 189 14.58 2.81 -18.56
C VAL A 189 13.19 2.51 -19.14
N LYS A 190 12.19 3.27 -18.68
CA LYS A 190 10.81 3.22 -19.19
C LYS A 190 10.80 3.85 -20.59
N GLU A 191 10.46 3.07 -21.61
CA GLU A 191 10.47 3.52 -23.00
C GLU A 191 9.10 4.04 -23.44
N GLU A 192 8.06 3.18 -23.41
CA GLU A 192 6.69 3.54 -23.78
C GLU A 192 5.67 2.70 -23.01
N GLU A 193 4.48 3.27 -22.77
CA GLU A 193 3.31 2.52 -22.33
C GLU A 193 2.67 1.82 -23.53
N VAL A 194 2.55 0.49 -23.47
CA VAL A 194 2.01 -0.29 -24.59
C VAL A 194 0.49 -0.11 -24.73
N SER A 195 -0.18 0.26 -23.65
CA SER A 195 -1.64 0.36 -23.58
C SER A 195 -2.06 1.38 -22.51
N SER A 196 -3.22 2.01 -22.71
CA SER A 196 -3.79 2.94 -21.73
C SER A 196 -4.45 2.22 -20.55
N HIS A 197 -4.84 0.95 -20.71
CA HIS A 197 -5.50 0.13 -19.69
C HIS A 197 -5.02 -1.31 -19.82
N SER A 198 -5.22 -2.15 -18.79
CA SER A 198 -4.75 -3.53 -18.87
C SER A 198 -5.43 -4.32 -19.99
N ARG A 199 -4.63 -5.04 -20.77
CA ARG A 199 -5.13 -5.93 -21.84
C ARG A 199 -5.69 -7.25 -21.32
N ILE A 200 -5.34 -7.64 -20.09
CA ILE A 200 -5.85 -8.84 -19.43
C ILE A 200 -7.14 -8.51 -18.67
N PHE A 201 -7.16 -7.34 -18.00
CA PHE A 201 -8.28 -6.89 -17.18
C PHE A 201 -8.92 -5.66 -17.82
N LEU A 202 -9.89 -5.92 -18.71
CA LEU A 202 -10.57 -4.86 -19.43
C LEU A 202 -11.30 -3.92 -18.46
N PRO A 203 -11.41 -2.62 -18.78
CA PRO A 203 -12.29 -1.71 -18.07
C PRO A 203 -13.72 -2.23 -18.11
N LEU A 204 -14.44 -2.10 -16.99
CA LEU A 204 -15.87 -2.34 -16.98
C LEU A 204 -16.58 -1.23 -17.77
N PRO A 205 -17.60 -1.55 -18.59
CA PRO A 205 -18.36 -0.57 -19.37
C PRO A 205 -19.21 0.35 -18.51
#